data_AF-A0AAV4XYA8-F1
#
_entry.id   AF-A0AAV4XYA8-F1
#
_cell.length_a   1.000
_cell.length_b   1.000
_cell.length_c   1.000
_cell.angle_alpha   90.00
_cell.angle_beta   90.00
_cell.angle_gamma   90.00
#
_symmetry.space_group_name_H-M   'P 1'
#
loop_
_entity.id
_entity.type
_entity.pdbx_description
1 polymer ?
#
loop_
_entity_poly.entity_id
_entity_poly.type
_entity_poly.pdbx_seq_one_letter_code
_entity_poly.pdbx_strand_id
1 'polypeptide(L)'
;MRLNSEIKEVVYQYGLQVRNNDEAWNFMWKRYLEENDLYDKKDILFAMTTIANTTLLESLMKKAANESEVRKHEYLDLMNSIAENPKGFVLVTRLIYSNWTHLVKNYGANQASFFANNVRAFYRKNSKSTDSARDRTQTIDEINNNIHWMNKHRTYVQKWFQGNVYMPWRSMRLPDFIQPNRYNITLQPDIVTTTFTGEETIDFNVTRATDYIIIHEKELNITKTEVRDVGGKKIAVAEVISYKRNDFLVIRFEDKAPPGSYVLQLEFSGRFSSDGKGVARYKYFDRATRETRFVLATQFEATFARKVFPCFDEPAMKAKFQLTIIHDSHQNALSNMPEMEKEPLENGLTKTVFLESTTMSTYLLFFAVSDFEYIEAYYKEKLTYEILLLTFLHRRFEFSLPDRLPEAQHGLNLTLNLLKSFEEYFDVPYSLPKLDSVIIENYTVPAMEHWGIISYNTKRFLVDENYSTYKRMIEVDRVIAHEIVHQWFGNLVTMKWWNDLWLSEGLATLIMYIPLKQYYTEIDGVDVRKISRVMCVDSNTDSHPVVRNVTTPNEIANAFDAISYEKGSAVLKMLQHTLKDDFRKGLSNYLKKYAFKNAGN
;
A
#
# COMPACT_ATOMS: atom_id res chain seq x y z
N MET A 1 13.26 32.10 -32.87
CA MET A 1 13.41 30.66 -33.16
C MET A 1 12.13 30.19 -33.86
N ARG A 2 12.20 29.72 -35.11
CA ARG A 2 11.04 29.08 -35.75
C ARG A 2 11.03 27.61 -35.33
N LEU A 3 9.96 27.18 -34.68
CA LEU A 3 9.75 25.76 -34.33
C LEU A 3 9.64 24.96 -35.62
N ASN A 4 10.22 23.75 -35.65
CA ASN A 4 10.03 22.82 -36.75
C ASN A 4 8.53 22.51 -36.90
N SER A 5 8.02 22.59 -38.13
CA SER A 5 6.60 22.39 -38.47
C SER A 5 6.05 21.05 -37.95
N GLU A 6 6.87 20.01 -37.87
CA GLU A 6 6.42 18.67 -37.43
C GLU A 6 6.16 18.56 -35.92
N ILE A 7 6.74 19.45 -35.10
CA ILE A 7 6.59 19.41 -33.63
C ILE A 7 5.86 20.63 -33.06
N LYS A 8 5.56 21.60 -33.91
CA LYS A 8 5.02 22.90 -33.53
C LYS A 8 3.66 22.78 -32.84
N GLU A 9 2.76 21.98 -33.42
CA GLU A 9 1.44 21.69 -32.86
C GLU A 9 1.56 21.06 -31.46
N VAL A 10 2.40 20.05 -31.31
CA VAL A 10 2.64 19.32 -30.05
C VAL A 10 3.20 20.25 -28.97
N VAL A 11 4.16 21.12 -29.34
CA VAL A 11 4.75 22.10 -28.42
C VAL A 11 3.70 23.11 -27.95
N TYR A 12 2.83 23.58 -28.83
CA TYR A 12 1.75 24.50 -28.49
C TYR A 12 0.69 23.86 -27.58
N GLN A 13 0.27 22.63 -27.89
CA GLN A 13 -0.65 21.86 -27.07
C GLN A 13 -0.09 21.63 -25.67
N TYR A 14 1.11 21.07 -25.59
CA TYR A 14 1.73 20.74 -24.31
C TYR A 14 2.02 22.00 -23.48
N GLY A 15 2.49 23.08 -24.13
CA GLY A 15 2.71 24.36 -23.47
C GLY A 15 1.44 24.93 -22.82
N LEU A 16 0.31 24.87 -23.54
CA LEU A 16 -0.98 25.33 -23.02
C LEU A 16 -1.58 24.41 -21.95
N GLN A 17 -1.43 23.09 -22.11
CA GLN A 17 -1.86 22.10 -21.11
C GLN A 17 -1.09 22.24 -19.80
N VAL A 18 0.23 22.43 -19.86
CA VAL A 18 1.09 22.54 -18.67
C VAL A 18 0.91 23.88 -17.96
N ARG A 19 0.85 24.99 -18.70
CA ARG A 19 0.70 26.32 -18.09
C ARG A 19 -0.72 26.58 -17.61
N ASN A 20 -1.72 26.18 -18.40
CA ASN A 20 -3.15 26.20 -18.08
C ASN A 20 -3.65 27.48 -17.36
N ASN A 21 -3.15 28.65 -17.77
CA ASN A 21 -3.44 29.94 -17.16
C ASN A 21 -3.73 31.02 -18.21
N ASP A 22 -4.25 32.16 -17.76
CA ASP A 22 -4.69 33.25 -18.65
C ASP A 22 -3.53 33.86 -19.44
N GLU A 23 -2.33 33.93 -18.85
CA GLU A 23 -1.14 34.49 -19.49
C GLU A 23 -0.72 33.69 -20.73
N ALA A 24 -0.58 32.37 -20.58
CA ALA A 24 -0.21 31.49 -21.69
C ALA A 24 -1.32 31.44 -22.76
N TRP A 25 -2.58 31.46 -22.34
CA TRP A 25 -3.71 31.49 -23.26
C TRP A 25 -3.79 32.80 -24.05
N ASN A 26 -3.62 33.95 -23.39
CA ASN A 26 -3.60 35.27 -24.05
C ASN A 26 -2.40 35.41 -24.99
N PHE A 27 -1.24 34.86 -24.61
CA PHE A 27 -0.07 34.81 -25.48
C PHE A 27 -0.39 34.02 -26.77
N MET A 28 -1.00 32.85 -26.66
CA MET A 28 -1.37 32.04 -27.81
C MET A 28 -2.48 32.66 -28.65
N TRP A 29 -3.46 33.33 -28.02
CA TRP A 29 -4.48 34.09 -28.72
C TRP A 29 -3.90 35.26 -29.52
N LYS A 30 -2.98 36.02 -28.92
CA LYS A 30 -2.27 37.10 -29.62
C LYS A 30 -1.48 36.56 -30.81
N ARG A 31 -0.81 35.42 -30.62
CA ARG A 31 -0.06 34.74 -31.67
C ARG A 31 -0.94 34.25 -32.81
N TYR A 32 -2.15 33.77 -32.52
CA TYR A 32 -3.16 33.44 -33.54
C TYR A 32 -3.53 34.66 -34.39
N LEU A 33 -3.75 35.83 -33.77
CA LEU A 33 -4.13 37.04 -34.50
C LEU A 33 -3.00 37.56 -35.41
N GLU A 34 -1.75 37.41 -34.98
CA GLU A 34 -0.55 37.87 -35.70
C GLU A 34 -0.06 36.89 -36.78
N GLU A 35 -0.53 35.63 -36.76
CA GLU A 35 -0.10 34.60 -37.71
C GLU A 35 -0.78 34.79 -39.08
N ASN A 36 0.00 34.72 -40.16
CA ASN A 36 -0.51 34.90 -41.52
C ASN A 36 -0.68 33.56 -42.25
N ASP A 37 0.05 32.53 -41.84
CA ASP A 37 -0.08 31.20 -42.42
C ASP A 37 -1.35 30.49 -41.89
N LEU A 38 -2.13 29.93 -42.81
CA LEU A 38 -3.42 29.31 -42.49
C LEU A 38 -3.29 27.97 -41.77
N TYR A 39 -2.22 27.21 -42.03
CA TYR A 39 -1.96 25.95 -41.34
C TYR A 39 -1.50 26.23 -39.90
N ASP A 40 -0.59 27.18 -39.73
CA ASP A 40 -0.12 27.60 -38.41
C ASP A 40 -1.25 28.20 -37.55
N LYS A 41 -2.16 28.97 -38.15
CA LYS A 41 -3.36 29.47 -37.47
C LYS A 41 -4.25 28.34 -36.97
N LYS A 42 -4.42 27.28 -37.76
CA LYS A 42 -5.22 26.12 -37.38
C LYS A 42 -4.57 25.35 -36.23
N ASP A 43 -3.26 25.14 -36.27
CA ASP A 43 -2.52 24.45 -35.21
C ASP A 43 -2.60 25.21 -33.87
N ILE A 44 -2.53 26.55 -33.92
CA ILE A 44 -2.69 27.38 -32.73
C ILE A 44 -4.11 27.25 -32.15
N LEU A 45 -5.16 27.36 -32.99
CA LEU A 45 -6.54 27.22 -32.52
C LEU A 45 -6.82 25.83 -31.94
N PHE A 46 -6.32 24.78 -32.60
CA PHE A 46 -6.46 23.41 -32.11
C PHE A 46 -5.71 23.22 -30.78
N ALA A 47 -4.50 23.76 -30.64
CA ALA A 47 -3.79 23.72 -29.36
C ALA A 47 -4.57 24.39 -28.23
N MET A 48 -5.27 25.49 -28.52
CA MET A 48 -6.11 26.19 -27.55
C MET A 48 -7.34 25.40 -27.09
N THR A 49 -7.81 24.39 -27.82
CA THR A 49 -8.92 23.51 -27.37
C THR A 49 -8.49 22.51 -26.31
N THR A 50 -7.18 22.28 -26.17
CA THR A 50 -6.62 21.28 -25.26
C THR A 50 -6.45 21.79 -23.82
N ILE A 51 -6.70 23.08 -23.58
CA ILE A 51 -6.56 23.69 -22.24
C ILE A 51 -7.59 23.10 -21.25
N ALA A 52 -7.17 22.82 -20.01
CA ALA A 52 -8.02 22.18 -19.01
C ALA A 52 -8.93 23.16 -18.23
N ASN A 53 -8.72 24.46 -18.39
CA ASN A 53 -9.49 25.52 -17.76
C ASN A 53 -10.80 25.79 -18.53
N THR A 54 -11.93 25.47 -17.90
CA THR A 54 -13.28 25.59 -18.48
C THR A 54 -13.63 27.03 -18.86
N THR A 55 -13.21 28.02 -18.07
CA THR A 55 -13.50 29.45 -18.34
C THR A 55 -12.78 29.94 -19.59
N LEU A 56 -11.56 29.44 -19.83
CA LEU A 56 -10.79 29.75 -21.04
C LEU A 56 -11.34 29.04 -22.28
N LEU A 57 -11.85 27.81 -22.14
CA LEU A 57 -12.60 27.14 -23.20
C LEU A 57 -13.90 27.88 -23.55
N GLU A 58 -14.66 28.33 -22.55
CA GLU A 58 -15.85 29.17 -22.79
C GLU A 58 -15.50 30.50 -23.47
N SER A 59 -14.38 31.12 -23.08
CA SER A 59 -13.85 32.33 -23.74
C SER A 59 -13.52 32.06 -25.20
N LEU A 60 -12.83 30.94 -25.48
CA LEU A 60 -12.52 30.51 -26.85
C LEU A 60 -13.79 30.29 -27.68
N MET A 61 -14.81 29.64 -27.12
CA MET A 61 -16.10 29.46 -27.79
C MET A 61 -16.80 30.79 -28.11
N LYS A 62 -16.78 31.75 -27.18
CA LYS A 62 -17.36 33.09 -27.38
C LYS A 62 -16.63 33.86 -28.47
N LYS A 63 -15.30 33.82 -28.48
CA LYS A 63 -14.48 34.45 -29.51
C LYS A 63 -14.67 33.80 -30.88
N ALA A 64 -14.75 32.48 -30.91
CA ALA A 64 -15.02 31.74 -32.14
C ALA A 64 -16.38 32.06 -32.75
N ALA A 65 -17.37 32.42 -31.93
CA ALA A 65 -18.70 32.81 -32.41
C ALA A 65 -18.70 34.18 -33.12
N ASN A 66 -17.62 34.96 -33.00
CA ASN A 66 -17.45 36.23 -33.70
C ASN A 66 -16.79 35.99 -35.08
N GLU A 67 -17.56 36.18 -36.16
CA GLU A 67 -17.09 35.96 -37.54
C GLU A 67 -15.93 36.89 -37.95
N SER A 68 -15.70 38.00 -37.23
CA SER A 68 -14.53 38.87 -37.44
C SER A 68 -13.24 38.33 -36.82
N GLU A 69 -13.35 37.37 -35.89
CA GLU A 69 -12.20 36.77 -35.18
C GLU A 69 -11.88 35.36 -35.68
N VAL A 70 -12.89 34.52 -35.92
CA VAL A 70 -12.73 33.17 -36.47
C VAL A 70 -13.64 33.00 -37.68
N ARG A 71 -13.12 32.40 -38.77
CA ARG A 71 -13.88 32.27 -40.00
C ARG A 71 -15.08 31.35 -39.77
N LYS A 72 -16.23 31.71 -40.33
CA LYS A 72 -17.50 31.01 -40.17
C LYS A 72 -17.44 29.49 -40.43
N HIS A 73 -16.64 29.06 -41.42
CA HIS A 73 -16.50 27.64 -41.74
C HIS A 73 -15.65 26.86 -40.73
N GLU A 74 -14.79 27.52 -39.95
CA GLU A 74 -13.93 26.90 -38.94
C GLU A 74 -14.62 26.78 -37.58
N TYR A 75 -15.74 27.48 -37.38
CA TYR A 75 -16.46 27.49 -36.11
C TYR A 75 -16.92 26.09 -35.67
N LEU A 76 -17.57 25.34 -36.56
CA LEU A 76 -18.08 24.00 -36.23
C LEU A 76 -16.95 22.99 -36.02
N ASP A 77 -15.87 23.09 -36.79
CA ASP A 77 -14.68 22.25 -36.63
C ASP A 77 -14.00 22.53 -35.30
N LEU A 78 -13.87 23.80 -34.91
CA LEU A 78 -13.34 24.19 -33.61
C LEU A 78 -14.23 23.71 -32.47
N MET A 79 -15.57 23.77 -32.62
CA MET A 79 -16.48 23.22 -31.61
C MET A 79 -16.36 21.70 -31.50
N ASN A 80 -16.14 20.99 -32.61
CA ASN A 80 -15.84 19.55 -32.59
C ASN A 80 -14.55 19.28 -31.82
N SER A 81 -13.47 20.02 -32.10
CA SER A 81 -12.19 19.90 -31.41
C SER A 81 -12.26 20.28 -29.92
N ILE A 82 -13.10 21.25 -29.53
CA ILE A 82 -13.37 21.54 -28.11
C ILE A 82 -14.16 20.39 -27.47
N ALA A 83 -15.06 19.75 -28.20
CA ALA A 83 -15.81 18.61 -27.69
C ALA A 83 -14.97 17.35 -27.48
N GLU A 84 -13.78 17.25 -28.09
CA GLU A 84 -12.80 16.19 -27.81
C GLU A 84 -12.18 16.33 -26.41
N ASN A 85 -12.17 17.54 -25.84
CA ASN A 85 -11.81 17.78 -24.46
C ASN A 85 -12.98 17.39 -23.52
N PRO A 86 -12.79 16.53 -22.51
CA PRO A 86 -13.88 16.08 -21.63
C PRO A 86 -14.68 17.21 -20.96
N LYS A 87 -14.01 18.31 -20.59
CA LYS A 87 -14.68 19.50 -20.04
C LYS A 87 -15.35 20.34 -21.13
N GLY A 88 -14.72 20.42 -22.30
CA GLY A 88 -15.27 21.11 -23.47
C GLY A 88 -16.52 20.42 -24.05
N PHE A 89 -16.62 19.10 -23.99
CA PHE A 89 -17.81 18.34 -24.40
C PHE A 89 -19.08 18.83 -23.70
N VAL A 90 -19.00 19.05 -22.38
CA VAL A 90 -20.14 19.52 -21.58
C VAL A 90 -20.57 20.92 -22.05
N LEU A 91 -19.61 21.79 -22.38
CA LEU A 91 -19.86 23.13 -22.87
C LEU A 91 -20.49 23.14 -24.27
N VAL A 92 -19.92 22.38 -25.20
CA VAL A 92 -20.40 22.28 -26.59
C VAL A 92 -21.76 21.60 -26.65
N THR A 93 -21.99 20.58 -25.82
CA THR A 93 -23.30 19.95 -25.69
C THR A 93 -24.35 20.94 -25.19
N ARG A 94 -24.02 21.73 -24.15
CA ARG A 94 -24.91 22.81 -23.67
C ARG A 94 -25.18 23.85 -24.75
N LEU A 95 -24.17 24.23 -25.53
CA LEU A 95 -24.30 25.16 -26.66
C LEU A 95 -25.28 24.60 -27.71
N ILE A 96 -25.13 23.34 -28.12
CA ILE A 96 -26.03 22.69 -29.08
C ILE A 96 -27.48 22.72 -28.58
N TYR A 97 -27.71 22.36 -27.32
CA TYR A 97 -29.06 22.34 -26.76
C TYR A 97 -29.68 23.72 -26.59
N SER A 98 -28.91 24.72 -26.18
CA SER A 98 -29.41 26.08 -25.95
C SER A 98 -29.55 26.91 -27.23
N ASN A 99 -28.80 26.58 -28.28
CA ASN A 99 -28.73 27.39 -29.50
C ASN A 99 -29.07 26.60 -30.78
N TRP A 100 -29.83 25.50 -30.68
CA TRP A 100 -30.17 24.63 -31.82
C TRP A 100 -30.78 25.40 -33.00
N THR A 101 -31.77 26.25 -32.74
CA THR A 101 -32.43 27.05 -33.77
C THR A 101 -31.47 27.98 -34.50
N HIS A 102 -30.50 28.55 -33.76
CA HIS A 102 -29.47 29.42 -34.34
C HIS A 102 -28.47 28.62 -35.20
N LEU A 103 -28.08 27.42 -34.76
CA LEU A 103 -27.20 26.53 -35.53
C LEU A 103 -27.86 26.09 -36.84
N VAL A 104 -29.13 25.68 -36.80
CA VAL A 104 -29.90 25.30 -37.99
C VAL A 104 -30.06 26.49 -38.94
N LYS A 105 -30.32 27.70 -38.40
CA LYS A 105 -30.47 28.92 -39.20
C LYS A 105 -29.18 29.31 -39.93
N ASN A 106 -28.02 29.20 -39.25
CA ASN A 106 -26.76 29.73 -39.78
C ASN A 106 -25.93 28.72 -40.58
N TYR A 107 -26.13 27.43 -40.36
CA TYR A 107 -25.35 26.35 -40.99
C TYR A 107 -26.22 25.32 -41.72
N GLY A 108 -27.55 25.43 -41.63
CA GLY A 108 -28.48 24.49 -42.23
C GLY A 108 -28.72 23.24 -41.38
N ALA A 109 -29.91 22.66 -41.50
CA ALA A 109 -30.36 21.53 -40.68
C ALA A 109 -29.44 20.30 -40.82
N ASN A 110 -28.94 20.03 -42.04
CA ASN A 110 -28.06 18.90 -42.31
C ASN A 110 -26.70 19.06 -41.62
N GLN A 111 -26.09 20.25 -41.72
CA GLN A 111 -24.76 20.50 -41.14
C GLN A 111 -24.82 20.61 -39.61
N ALA A 112 -25.86 21.25 -39.06
CA ALA A 112 -26.10 21.30 -37.61
C ALA A 112 -26.36 19.90 -37.03
N SER A 113 -27.10 19.06 -37.75
CA SER A 113 -27.35 17.66 -37.35
C SER A 113 -26.10 16.80 -37.46
N PHE A 114 -25.31 16.96 -38.52
CA PHE A 114 -24.02 16.28 -38.67
C PHE A 114 -23.05 16.66 -37.53
N PHE A 115 -22.94 17.95 -37.21
CA PHE A 115 -22.17 18.46 -36.08
C PHE A 115 -22.62 17.84 -34.74
N ALA A 116 -23.92 17.90 -34.42
CA ALA A 116 -24.43 17.31 -33.18
C ALA A 116 -24.27 15.78 -33.12
N ASN A 117 -24.36 15.10 -34.27
CA ASN A 117 -24.15 13.67 -34.36
C ASN A 117 -22.68 13.29 -34.18
N ASN A 118 -21.73 14.05 -34.71
CA ASN A 118 -20.30 13.80 -34.52
C ASN A 118 -19.89 13.96 -33.05
N VAL A 119 -20.36 15.03 -32.39
CA VAL A 119 -20.16 15.26 -30.95
C VAL A 119 -20.71 14.07 -30.13
N ARG A 120 -21.89 13.54 -30.48
CA ARG A 120 -22.48 12.37 -29.80
C ARG A 120 -21.83 11.03 -30.17
N ALA A 121 -21.39 10.86 -31.41
CA ALA A 121 -20.81 9.62 -31.93
C ALA A 121 -19.42 9.35 -31.34
N PHE A 122 -18.61 10.41 -31.12
CA PHE A 122 -17.33 10.29 -30.41
C PHE A 122 -17.50 9.68 -29.02
N TYR A 123 -18.51 10.12 -28.26
CA TYR A 123 -18.80 9.56 -26.94
C TYR A 123 -19.31 8.12 -27.01
N ARG A 124 -20.18 7.79 -27.97
CA ARG A 124 -20.66 6.41 -28.21
C ARG A 124 -19.54 5.44 -28.61
N LYS A 125 -18.56 5.89 -29.40
CA LYS A 125 -17.40 5.09 -29.82
C LYS A 125 -16.45 4.81 -28.64
N ASN A 126 -16.45 5.68 -27.63
CA ASN A 126 -15.65 5.55 -26.41
C ASN A 126 -16.42 4.98 -25.20
N SER A 127 -17.70 4.56 -25.35
CA SER A 127 -18.49 3.94 -24.28
C SER A 127 -18.79 2.45 -24.46
N LYS A 128 -18.29 1.80 -25.53
CA LYS A 128 -18.45 0.37 -25.92
C LYS A 128 -19.89 -0.23 -25.90
N SER A 129 -20.44 -0.43 -27.12
CA SER A 129 -21.43 -1.44 -27.63
C SER A 129 -22.78 -1.62 -26.88
N THR A 130 -24.00 -1.57 -27.45
CA THR A 130 -24.56 -1.99 -28.76
C THR A 130 -25.97 -1.37 -28.99
N ASP A 131 -26.45 -1.35 -30.23
CA ASP A 131 -27.68 -0.72 -30.76
C ASP A 131 -29.03 -1.41 -30.44
N SER A 132 -30.09 -0.63 -30.16
CA SER A 132 -31.35 -0.57 -30.95
C SER A 132 -32.29 0.58 -30.48
N ALA A 133 -33.25 1.00 -31.31
CA ALA A 133 -34.14 2.15 -31.03
C ALA A 133 -35.09 1.97 -29.82
N ARG A 134 -35.31 0.73 -29.35
CA ARG A 134 -36.09 0.44 -28.14
C ARG A 134 -35.34 0.92 -26.89
N ASP A 135 -34.02 0.76 -26.90
CA ASP A 135 -33.15 1.25 -25.83
C ASP A 135 -33.11 2.77 -25.82
N ARG A 136 -33.33 3.47 -26.95
CA ARG A 136 -33.38 4.94 -26.96
C ARG A 136 -34.60 5.48 -26.23
N THR A 137 -35.77 4.90 -26.45
CA THR A 137 -37.00 5.30 -25.74
C THR A 137 -36.90 4.90 -24.27
N GLN A 138 -36.44 3.67 -23.97
CA GLN A 138 -36.22 3.23 -22.60
C GLN A 138 -35.14 4.07 -21.89
N THR A 139 -34.06 4.45 -22.57
CA THR A 139 -33.00 5.31 -22.01
C THR A 139 -33.50 6.74 -21.84
N ILE A 140 -34.31 7.28 -22.74
CA ILE A 140 -34.93 8.60 -22.57
C ILE A 140 -35.91 8.57 -21.40
N ASP A 141 -36.70 7.51 -21.27
CA ASP A 141 -37.64 7.32 -20.18
C ASP A 141 -36.91 7.10 -18.85
N GLU A 142 -35.83 6.31 -18.84
CA GLU A 142 -34.94 6.15 -17.69
C GLU A 142 -34.22 7.44 -17.34
N ILE A 143 -33.74 8.22 -18.32
CA ILE A 143 -33.12 9.53 -18.08
C ILE A 143 -34.16 10.52 -17.55
N ASN A 144 -35.36 10.56 -18.11
CA ASN A 144 -36.43 11.44 -17.64
C ASN A 144 -36.94 11.02 -16.26
N ASN A 145 -37.05 9.72 -16.01
CA ASN A 145 -37.40 9.17 -14.70
C ASN A 145 -36.27 9.42 -13.69
N ASN A 146 -35.01 9.29 -14.09
CA ASN A 146 -33.86 9.59 -13.24
C ASN A 146 -33.72 11.09 -12.98
N ILE A 147 -33.99 11.96 -13.96
CA ILE A 147 -34.03 13.42 -13.79
C ILE A 147 -35.21 13.81 -12.91
N HIS A 148 -36.38 13.24 -13.11
CA HIS A 148 -37.56 13.52 -12.30
C HIS A 148 -37.37 13.02 -10.87
N TRP A 149 -36.87 11.79 -10.71
CA TRP A 149 -36.49 11.21 -9.43
C TRP A 149 -35.40 12.03 -8.76
N MET A 150 -34.35 12.44 -9.48
CA MET A 150 -33.30 13.31 -8.93
C MET A 150 -33.84 14.69 -8.60
N ASN A 151 -34.69 15.32 -9.40
CA ASN A 151 -35.23 16.64 -9.05
C ASN A 151 -36.14 16.57 -7.82
N LYS A 152 -36.91 15.48 -7.68
CA LYS A 152 -37.79 15.23 -6.54
C LYS A 152 -37.03 14.80 -5.28
N HIS A 153 -36.03 13.95 -5.44
CA HIS A 153 -35.35 13.29 -4.33
C HIS A 153 -33.93 13.79 -4.12
N ARG A 154 -33.28 14.56 -4.99
CA ARG A 154 -31.88 15.02 -4.80
C ARG A 154 -31.73 15.79 -3.52
N THR A 155 -32.61 16.73 -3.20
CA THR A 155 -32.50 17.48 -1.95
C THR A 155 -32.73 16.57 -0.74
N TYR A 156 -33.64 15.61 -0.87
CA TYR A 156 -33.90 14.60 0.16
C TYR A 156 -32.71 13.64 0.32
N VAL A 157 -32.22 13.04 -0.75
CA VAL A 157 -31.07 12.13 -0.87
C VAL A 157 -29.76 12.83 -0.50
N GLN A 158 -29.58 14.10 -0.83
CA GLN A 158 -28.44 14.91 -0.45
C GLN A 158 -28.52 15.27 1.04
N LYS A 159 -29.68 15.69 1.55
CA LYS A 159 -29.90 15.82 3.00
C LYS A 159 -29.77 14.46 3.70
N TRP A 160 -30.13 13.38 3.03
CA TRP A 160 -30.02 12.02 3.53
C TRP A 160 -28.56 11.57 3.51
N PHE A 161 -27.74 11.91 2.51
CA PHE A 161 -26.30 11.65 2.52
C PHE A 161 -25.58 12.55 3.55
N GLN A 162 -26.00 13.81 3.68
CA GLN A 162 -25.45 14.75 4.65
C GLN A 162 -25.89 14.42 6.09
N GLY A 163 -27.05 13.79 6.27
CA GLY A 163 -27.61 13.40 7.56
C GLY A 163 -27.44 11.92 7.93
N ASN A 164 -27.19 11.03 6.95
CA ASN A 164 -27.10 9.58 7.12
C ASN A 164 -25.81 8.95 6.55
N VAL A 165 -24.86 9.73 6.03
CA VAL A 165 -23.48 9.24 5.77
C VAL A 165 -22.52 10.11 6.56
N TYR A 166 -22.41 9.80 7.85
CA TYR A 166 -21.51 10.45 8.79
C TYR A 166 -20.05 10.07 8.51
N MET A 167 -19.39 10.74 7.56
CA MET A 167 -17.94 10.60 7.37
C MET A 167 -17.21 11.79 8.00
N PRO A 168 -16.79 11.71 9.27
CA PRO A 168 -16.18 12.83 9.97
C PRO A 168 -14.75 13.14 9.48
N TRP A 169 -14.18 12.26 8.66
CA TRP A 169 -12.79 12.30 8.26
C TRP A 169 -12.62 12.09 6.76
N ARG A 170 -11.95 13.03 6.08
CA ARG A 170 -11.83 13.02 4.61
C ARG A 170 -10.48 12.52 4.08
N SER A 171 -9.46 12.45 4.94
CA SER A 171 -8.13 11.98 4.55
C SER A 171 -8.14 10.45 4.41
N MET A 172 -7.29 9.91 3.54
CA MET A 172 -7.00 8.46 3.50
C MET A 172 -6.04 8.04 4.63
N ARG A 173 -5.33 9.00 5.23
CA ARG A 173 -4.51 8.80 6.42
C ARG A 173 -5.38 8.93 7.66
N LEU A 174 -5.17 8.11 8.67
CA LEU A 174 -5.85 8.23 9.97
C LEU A 174 -5.52 9.59 10.64
N PRO A 175 -6.41 10.10 11.51
CA PRO A 175 -6.13 11.30 12.27
C PRO A 175 -4.97 11.12 13.24
N ASP A 176 -4.09 12.11 13.27
CA ASP A 176 -2.92 12.15 14.16
C ASP A 176 -3.29 12.41 15.64
N PHE A 177 -4.47 12.96 15.91
CA PHE A 177 -4.91 13.25 17.27
C PHE A 177 -5.42 12.02 18.04
N ILE A 178 -5.49 10.85 17.39
CA ILE A 178 -5.84 9.55 18.00
C ILE A 178 -4.65 8.62 17.81
N GLN A 179 -4.04 8.15 18.90
CA GLN A 179 -2.82 7.35 18.84
C GLN A 179 -2.96 6.07 19.68
N PRO A 180 -2.68 4.88 19.11
CA PRO A 180 -2.69 3.65 19.88
C PRO A 180 -1.50 3.59 20.84
N ASN A 181 -1.67 2.88 21.95
CA ASN A 181 -0.61 2.59 22.91
C ASN A 181 -0.36 1.08 23.00
N ARG A 182 -1.43 0.29 23.06
CA ARG A 182 -1.38 -1.14 23.34
C ARG A 182 -2.56 -1.87 22.70
N TYR A 183 -2.29 -3.06 22.18
CA TYR A 183 -3.27 -4.03 21.71
C TYR A 183 -3.19 -5.29 22.58
N ASN A 184 -4.33 -5.79 23.03
CA ASN A 184 -4.48 -7.13 23.57
C ASN A 184 -5.40 -7.90 22.62
N ILE A 185 -4.87 -8.90 21.93
CA ILE A 185 -5.56 -9.56 20.82
C ILE A 185 -5.66 -11.04 21.16
N THR A 186 -6.86 -11.60 21.10
CA THR A 186 -7.10 -13.04 21.12
C THR A 186 -7.69 -13.45 19.79
N LEU A 187 -7.07 -14.42 19.11
CA LEU A 187 -7.56 -14.99 17.85
C LEU A 187 -7.75 -16.50 17.99
N GLN A 188 -8.86 -16.99 17.43
CA GLN A 188 -9.13 -18.41 17.29
C GLN A 188 -9.33 -18.74 15.81
N PRO A 189 -8.25 -19.10 15.10
CA PRO A 189 -8.37 -19.56 13.73
C PRO A 189 -8.91 -20.99 13.63
N ASP A 190 -9.72 -21.24 12.62
CA ASP A 190 -10.21 -22.57 12.23
C ASP A 190 -9.68 -22.91 10.83
N ILE A 191 -8.71 -23.84 10.82
CA ILE A 191 -8.02 -24.31 9.61
C ILE A 191 -8.98 -24.99 8.64
N VAL A 192 -9.98 -25.70 9.15
CA VAL A 192 -10.91 -26.53 8.37
C VAL A 192 -11.90 -25.64 7.65
N THR A 193 -12.56 -24.74 8.38
CA THR A 193 -13.56 -23.82 7.80
C THR A 193 -12.94 -22.60 7.11
N THR A 194 -11.64 -22.39 7.26
CA THR A 194 -10.89 -21.23 6.73
C THR A 194 -11.42 -19.89 7.25
N THR A 195 -11.80 -19.88 8.53
CA THR A 195 -12.34 -18.71 9.22
C THR A 195 -11.57 -18.45 10.51
N PHE A 196 -11.83 -17.31 11.14
CA PHE A 196 -11.35 -17.04 12.49
C PHE A 196 -12.35 -16.14 13.22
N THR A 197 -12.35 -16.25 14.54
CA THR A 197 -12.94 -15.26 15.45
C THR A 197 -11.82 -14.53 16.20
N GLY A 198 -12.12 -13.31 16.64
CA GLY A 198 -11.20 -12.51 17.40
C GLY A 198 -11.90 -11.61 18.40
N GLU A 199 -11.22 -11.36 19.50
CA GLU A 199 -11.56 -10.31 20.46
C GLU A 199 -10.30 -9.49 20.70
N GLU A 200 -10.44 -8.17 20.75
CA GLU A 200 -9.34 -7.30 21.11
C GLU A 200 -9.75 -6.16 22.03
N THR A 201 -8.77 -5.66 22.79
CA THR A 201 -8.83 -4.36 23.43
C THR A 201 -7.69 -3.48 22.95
N ILE A 202 -8.00 -2.27 22.52
CA ILE A 202 -7.05 -1.26 22.06
C ILE A 202 -7.03 -0.13 23.08
N ASP A 203 -5.90 0.08 23.74
CA ASP A 203 -5.67 1.26 24.57
C ASP A 203 -5.15 2.38 23.67
N PHE A 204 -5.77 3.56 23.69
CA PHE A 204 -5.40 4.68 22.84
C PHE A 204 -5.59 6.02 23.55
N ASN A 205 -4.89 7.04 23.05
CA ASN A 205 -4.96 8.40 23.54
C ASN A 205 -5.61 9.31 22.50
N VAL A 206 -6.41 10.25 22.98
CA VAL A 206 -7.03 11.32 22.21
C VAL A 206 -6.52 12.66 22.71
N THR A 207 -5.93 13.47 21.82
CA THR A 207 -5.30 14.75 22.20
C THR A 207 -6.23 15.96 22.10
N ARG A 208 -7.40 15.82 21.47
CA ARG A 208 -8.43 16.87 21.34
C ARG A 208 -9.83 16.28 21.44
N ALA A 209 -10.79 17.03 21.96
CA ALA A 209 -12.16 16.53 22.07
C ALA A 209 -12.73 16.08 20.71
N THR A 210 -13.36 14.91 20.68
CA THR A 210 -13.87 14.26 19.46
C THR A 210 -15.17 13.52 19.71
N ASP A 211 -16.05 13.47 18.72
CA ASP A 211 -17.28 12.67 18.69
C ASP A 211 -17.12 11.37 17.89
N TYR A 212 -15.88 11.00 17.53
CA TYR A 212 -15.59 9.75 16.85
C TYR A 212 -14.19 9.19 17.12
N ILE A 213 -14.06 7.88 16.92
CA ILE A 213 -12.80 7.17 16.66
C ILE A 213 -12.85 6.67 15.21
N ILE A 214 -11.70 6.64 14.54
CA ILE A 214 -11.54 6.00 13.24
C ILE A 214 -10.28 5.13 13.26
N ILE A 215 -10.43 3.87 12.85
CA ILE A 215 -9.36 2.89 12.69
C ILE A 215 -9.51 2.21 11.34
N HIS A 216 -8.54 1.38 10.93
CA HIS A 216 -8.67 0.56 9.73
C HIS A 216 -9.37 -0.77 10.03
N GLU A 217 -10.22 -1.21 9.10
CA GLU A 217 -10.90 -2.50 9.10
C GLU A 217 -11.17 -2.88 7.64
N LYS A 218 -10.94 -4.15 7.30
CA LYS A 218 -11.26 -4.67 5.96
C LYS A 218 -11.76 -6.10 6.01
N GLU A 219 -12.96 -6.31 5.48
CA GLU A 219 -13.55 -7.64 5.28
C GLU A 219 -13.79 -8.42 6.59
N LEU A 220 -13.95 -7.70 7.71
CA LEU A 220 -14.29 -8.24 9.01
C LEU A 220 -15.76 -8.02 9.33
N ASN A 221 -16.34 -8.96 10.06
CA ASN A 221 -17.67 -8.85 10.64
C ASN A 221 -17.55 -8.47 12.11
N ILE A 222 -17.79 -7.19 12.43
CA ILE A 222 -17.73 -6.67 13.81
C ILE A 222 -19.04 -7.00 14.52
N THR A 223 -18.98 -7.79 15.59
CA THR A 223 -20.14 -8.25 16.36
C THR A 223 -20.35 -7.48 17.65
N LYS A 224 -19.29 -6.87 18.20
CA LYS A 224 -19.36 -6.05 19.41
C LYS A 224 -18.42 -4.86 19.30
N THR A 225 -18.85 -3.73 19.85
CA THR A 225 -18.03 -2.52 20.00
C THR A 225 -18.38 -1.86 21.32
N GLU A 226 -17.39 -1.67 22.17
CA GLU A 226 -17.55 -0.95 23.43
C GLU A 226 -16.35 -0.02 23.66
N VAL A 227 -16.63 1.21 24.08
CA VAL A 227 -15.59 2.19 24.41
C VAL A 227 -15.72 2.58 25.87
N ARG A 228 -14.60 2.63 26.57
CA ARG A 228 -14.50 3.06 27.97
C ARG A 228 -13.41 4.10 28.10
N ASP A 229 -13.55 5.02 29.06
CA ASP A 229 -12.41 5.81 29.51
C ASP A 229 -11.51 5.00 30.46
N VAL A 230 -10.34 5.53 30.81
CA VAL A 230 -9.42 4.90 31.78
C VAL A 230 -10.01 4.71 33.18
N GLY A 231 -11.08 5.41 33.54
CA GLY A 231 -11.82 5.20 34.78
C GLY A 231 -12.82 4.03 34.70
N GLY A 232 -12.91 3.35 33.56
CA GLY A 232 -13.85 2.26 33.30
C GLY A 232 -15.26 2.73 32.94
N LYS A 233 -15.50 4.05 32.87
CA LYS A 233 -16.81 4.60 32.51
C LYS A 233 -17.05 4.37 31.02
N LYS A 234 -18.20 3.79 30.72
CA LYS A 234 -18.65 3.54 29.35
C LYS A 234 -18.90 4.86 28.62
N ILE A 235 -18.37 4.98 27.40
CA ILE A 235 -18.68 6.04 26.45
C ILE A 235 -19.81 5.55 25.56
N ALA A 236 -20.90 6.32 25.47
CA ALA A 236 -22.06 5.96 24.67
C ALA A 236 -21.71 6.02 23.18
N VAL A 237 -21.78 4.88 22.51
CA VAL A 237 -21.56 4.74 21.06
C VAL A 237 -22.91 4.91 20.37
N ALA A 238 -23.02 5.97 19.57
CA ALA A 238 -24.21 6.25 18.77
C ALA A 238 -24.29 5.34 17.54
N GLU A 239 -23.16 5.09 16.88
CA GLU A 239 -23.11 4.36 15.62
C GLU A 239 -21.73 3.76 15.35
N VAL A 240 -21.70 2.60 14.70
CA VAL A 240 -20.48 1.97 14.17
C VAL A 240 -20.65 1.76 12.68
N ILE A 241 -19.75 2.33 11.88
CA ILE A 241 -19.88 2.40 10.42
C ILE A 241 -18.61 1.89 9.74
N SER A 242 -18.75 0.86 8.89
CA SER A 242 -17.66 0.39 8.03
C SER A 242 -17.67 1.13 6.68
N TYR A 243 -16.60 1.89 6.44
CA TYR A 243 -16.34 2.67 5.24
C TYR A 243 -15.39 1.93 4.30
N LYS A 244 -15.95 0.99 3.54
CA LYS A 244 -15.22 0.09 2.62
C LYS A 244 -14.30 0.80 1.62
N ARG A 245 -14.62 2.03 1.19
CA ARG A 245 -13.77 2.77 0.24
C ARG A 245 -12.39 3.09 0.81
N ASN A 246 -12.31 3.31 2.10
CA ASN A 246 -11.10 3.72 2.80
C ASN A 246 -10.54 2.60 3.69
N ASP A 247 -11.21 1.45 3.76
CA ASP A 247 -10.98 0.41 4.76
C ASP A 247 -11.01 0.99 6.18
N PHE A 248 -11.99 1.86 6.49
CA PHE A 248 -12.13 2.48 7.82
C PHE A 248 -13.31 1.92 8.61
N LEU A 249 -13.14 1.78 9.92
CA LEU A 249 -14.21 1.62 10.89
C LEU A 249 -14.36 2.92 11.68
N VAL A 250 -15.52 3.57 11.57
CA VAL A 250 -15.84 4.80 12.31
C VAL A 250 -16.77 4.45 13.47
N ILE A 251 -16.35 4.78 14.69
CA ILE A 251 -17.13 4.60 15.91
C ILE A 251 -17.53 5.99 16.37
N ARG A 252 -18.80 6.35 16.20
CA ARG A 252 -19.35 7.65 16.56
C ARG A 252 -19.91 7.61 17.98
N PHE A 253 -19.62 8.63 18.77
CA PHE A 253 -20.15 8.81 20.11
C PHE A 253 -21.43 9.64 20.10
N GLU A 254 -22.28 9.45 21.11
CA GLU A 254 -23.46 10.32 21.33
C GLU A 254 -23.02 11.75 21.72
N ASP A 255 -22.01 11.84 22.60
CA ASP A 255 -21.41 13.08 23.07
C ASP A 255 -19.92 13.15 22.74
N LYS A 256 -19.37 14.36 22.65
CA LYS A 256 -17.92 14.54 22.49
C LYS A 256 -17.16 13.97 23.68
N ALA A 257 -16.29 13.02 23.41
CA ALA A 257 -15.28 12.54 24.34
C ALA A 257 -14.20 13.63 24.51
N PRO A 258 -13.84 14.01 25.75
CA PRO A 258 -12.74 14.95 26.01
C PRO A 258 -11.37 14.36 25.60
N PRO A 259 -10.30 15.17 25.57
CA PRO A 259 -8.95 14.63 25.50
C PRO A 259 -8.68 13.70 26.68
N GLY A 260 -8.03 12.57 26.43
CA GLY A 260 -7.79 11.56 27.46
C GLY A 260 -7.40 10.21 26.89
N SER A 261 -7.33 9.23 27.77
CA SER A 261 -7.01 7.84 27.45
C SER A 261 -8.28 6.99 27.48
N TYR A 262 -8.38 6.07 26.54
CA TYR A 262 -9.57 5.27 26.28
C TYR A 262 -9.19 3.83 25.94
N VAL A 263 -10.15 2.94 26.13
CA VAL A 263 -10.07 1.52 25.77
C VAL A 263 -11.21 1.21 24.80
N LEU A 264 -10.88 0.67 23.64
CA LEU A 264 -11.83 0.17 22.64
C LEU A 264 -11.80 -1.36 22.68
N GLN A 265 -12.94 -1.97 23.02
CA GLN A 265 -13.14 -3.41 22.95
C GLN A 265 -13.94 -3.78 21.70
N LEU A 266 -13.45 -4.75 20.95
CA LEU A 266 -14.07 -5.24 19.72
C LEU A 266 -14.14 -6.76 19.75
N GLU A 267 -15.25 -7.31 19.27
CA GLU A 267 -15.35 -8.73 18.87
C GLU A 267 -15.65 -8.78 17.38
N PHE A 268 -15.00 -9.69 16.68
CA PHE A 268 -15.09 -9.78 15.23
C PHE A 268 -14.87 -11.21 14.72
N SER A 269 -15.26 -11.44 13.47
CA SER A 269 -14.91 -12.63 12.71
C SER A 269 -14.46 -12.30 11.30
N GLY A 270 -13.65 -13.19 10.72
CA GLY A 270 -13.10 -13.01 9.39
C GLY A 270 -12.82 -14.32 8.68
N ARG A 271 -12.27 -14.23 7.47
CA ARG A 271 -11.92 -15.37 6.62
C ARG A 271 -10.47 -15.31 6.21
N PHE A 272 -9.87 -16.47 6.00
CA PHE A 272 -8.52 -16.53 5.47
C PHE A 272 -8.49 -16.00 4.04
N SER A 273 -7.43 -15.27 3.73
CA SER A 273 -7.16 -14.79 2.39
C SER A 273 -6.74 -15.93 1.46
N SER A 274 -7.14 -15.83 0.19
CA SER A 274 -6.71 -16.75 -0.86
C SER A 274 -5.42 -16.31 -1.57
N ASP A 275 -5.01 -15.06 -1.37
CA ASP A 275 -3.87 -14.42 -2.03
C ASP A 275 -2.67 -14.19 -1.09
N GLY A 276 -2.73 -14.72 0.13
CA GLY A 276 -1.66 -14.62 1.13
C GLY A 276 -1.57 -13.28 1.84
N LYS A 277 -2.55 -12.36 1.66
CA LYS A 277 -2.56 -11.04 2.31
C LYS A 277 -3.48 -11.01 3.53
N GLY A 278 -2.90 -10.82 4.71
CA GLY A 278 -3.57 -11.00 5.99
C GLY A 278 -3.17 -12.34 6.60
N VAL A 279 -4.14 -13.16 6.99
CA VAL A 279 -3.91 -14.56 7.37
C VAL A 279 -4.25 -15.48 6.20
N ALA A 280 -3.44 -16.50 5.95
CA ALA A 280 -3.65 -17.48 4.90
C ALA A 280 -3.25 -18.89 5.34
N ARG A 281 -3.82 -19.88 4.63
CA ARG A 281 -3.52 -21.29 4.82
C ARG A 281 -2.62 -21.78 3.69
N TYR A 282 -1.45 -22.28 4.05
CA TYR A 282 -0.47 -22.85 3.12
C TYR A 282 -0.47 -24.36 3.27
N LYS A 283 -0.43 -25.05 2.13
CA LYS A 283 -0.38 -26.52 2.09
C LYS A 283 1.05 -27.00 1.97
N TYR A 284 1.36 -28.09 2.65
CA TYR A 284 2.59 -28.83 2.45
C TYR A 284 2.29 -30.32 2.45
N PHE A 285 3.16 -31.12 1.83
CA PHE A 285 2.98 -32.56 1.76
C PHE A 285 3.82 -33.24 2.85
N ASP A 286 3.15 -33.78 3.87
CA ASP A 286 3.79 -34.62 4.87
C ASP A 286 4.11 -35.98 4.22
N ARG A 287 5.39 -36.25 4.06
CA ARG A 287 5.86 -37.52 3.45
C ARG A 287 5.84 -38.69 4.42
N ALA A 288 5.89 -38.43 5.73
CA ALA A 288 5.86 -39.46 6.76
C ALA A 288 4.46 -40.07 6.82
N THR A 289 3.42 -39.24 6.91
CA THR A 289 2.03 -39.73 6.87
C THR A 289 1.48 -39.90 5.45
N ARG A 290 2.18 -39.35 4.45
CA ARG A 290 1.74 -39.27 3.03
C ARG A 290 0.46 -38.47 2.85
N GLU A 291 0.22 -37.48 3.71
CA GLU A 291 -0.97 -36.64 3.70
C GLU A 291 -0.63 -35.18 3.35
N THR A 292 -1.62 -34.46 2.85
CA THR A 292 -1.50 -33.00 2.74
C THR A 292 -1.88 -32.37 4.07
N ARG A 293 -0.95 -31.62 4.65
CA ARG A 293 -1.15 -30.86 5.88
C ARG A 293 -1.15 -29.36 5.59
N PHE A 294 -1.54 -28.58 6.59
CA PHE A 294 -1.71 -27.14 6.47
C PHE A 294 -0.99 -26.41 7.60
N VAL A 295 -0.40 -25.28 7.25
CA VAL A 295 0.09 -24.27 8.18
C VAL A 295 -0.70 -22.99 7.95
N LEU A 296 -1.08 -22.33 9.04
CA LEU A 296 -1.53 -20.94 8.99
C LEU A 296 -0.36 -20.02 9.20
N ALA A 297 -0.30 -18.95 8.42
CA ALA A 297 0.67 -17.89 8.62
C ALA A 297 0.08 -16.55 8.18
N THR A 298 0.70 -15.49 8.66
CA THR A 298 0.30 -14.11 8.37
C THR A 298 1.32 -13.42 7.46
N GLN A 299 0.85 -12.45 6.68
CA GLN A 299 1.65 -11.47 5.93
C GLN A 299 0.88 -10.15 5.96
N PHE A 300 1.32 -9.20 6.78
CA PHE A 300 0.61 -7.94 7.00
C PHE A 300 1.18 -6.78 6.20
N GLU A 301 2.43 -6.84 5.75
CA GLU A 301 3.01 -5.77 4.97
C GLU A 301 2.34 -5.66 3.59
N ALA A 302 1.90 -4.46 3.16
CA ALA A 302 2.04 -3.16 3.83
C ALA A 302 0.82 -2.72 4.66
N THR A 303 -0.37 -3.19 4.31
CA THR A 303 -1.65 -2.68 4.85
C THR A 303 -2.67 -3.79 5.06
N PHE A 304 -2.22 -4.98 5.47
CA PHE A 304 -3.07 -6.17 5.56
C PHE A 304 -3.31 -6.66 6.99
N ALA A 305 -2.74 -6.01 8.02
CA ALA A 305 -3.11 -6.26 9.41
C ALA A 305 -4.61 -5.99 9.63
N ARG A 306 -5.13 -4.92 8.99
CA ARG A 306 -6.56 -4.55 8.99
C ARG A 306 -7.54 -5.62 8.46
N LYS A 307 -7.03 -6.64 7.76
CA LYS A 307 -7.82 -7.80 7.29
C LYS A 307 -7.97 -8.90 8.34
N VAL A 308 -7.24 -8.79 9.45
CA VAL A 308 -7.21 -9.81 10.51
C VAL A 308 -7.73 -9.26 11.82
N PHE A 309 -7.40 -8.01 12.16
CA PHE A 309 -7.96 -7.32 13.32
C PHE A 309 -8.10 -5.81 13.02
N PRO A 310 -9.17 -5.14 13.48
CA PRO A 310 -9.29 -3.70 13.35
C PRO A 310 -8.13 -2.97 14.04
N CYS A 311 -7.46 -2.05 13.35
CA CYS A 311 -6.28 -1.42 13.94
C CYS A 311 -5.91 -0.08 13.32
N PHE A 312 -5.05 0.66 14.00
CA PHE A 312 -4.38 1.84 13.46
C PHE A 312 -3.28 1.42 12.48
N ASP A 313 -3.69 0.89 11.32
CA ASP A 313 -2.80 0.20 10.36
C ASP A 313 -1.96 1.16 9.51
N GLU A 314 -1.13 1.97 10.17
CA GLU A 314 -0.11 2.85 9.60
C GLU A 314 1.22 2.68 10.34
N PRO A 315 2.37 2.68 9.64
CA PRO A 315 3.66 2.37 10.24
C PRO A 315 4.09 3.33 11.36
N ALA A 316 3.64 4.59 11.33
CA ALA A 316 3.90 5.58 12.38
C ALA A 316 3.12 5.35 13.68
N MET A 317 2.00 4.64 13.64
CA MET A 317 1.11 4.43 14.77
C MET A 317 1.54 3.19 15.56
N LYS A 318 2.79 3.18 16.05
CA LYS A 318 3.37 2.05 16.77
C LYS A 318 2.69 1.84 18.13
N ALA A 319 2.58 0.58 18.55
CA ALA A 319 2.01 0.17 19.82
C ALA A 319 2.68 -1.11 20.33
N LYS A 320 2.36 -1.49 21.57
CA LYS A 320 2.70 -2.82 22.11
C LYS A 320 1.59 -3.83 21.77
N PHE A 321 1.95 -5.09 21.64
CA PHE A 321 1.02 -6.17 21.33
C PHE A 321 1.16 -7.30 22.34
N GLN A 322 0.08 -7.67 23.00
CA GLN A 322 -0.07 -8.93 23.70
C GLN A 322 -0.98 -9.82 22.85
N LEU A 323 -0.44 -10.91 22.31
CA LEU A 323 -1.16 -11.81 21.44
C LEU A 323 -1.48 -13.12 22.17
N THR A 324 -2.70 -13.59 21.98
CA THR A 324 -3.17 -14.92 22.39
C THR A 324 -3.72 -15.65 21.17
N ILE A 325 -3.28 -16.88 20.95
CA ILE A 325 -3.81 -17.74 19.89
C ILE A 325 -4.44 -18.97 20.53
N ILE A 326 -5.70 -19.23 20.18
CA ILE A 326 -6.40 -20.47 20.52
C ILE A 326 -6.34 -21.38 19.29
N HIS A 327 -5.70 -22.54 19.42
CA HIS A 327 -5.44 -23.45 18.31
C HIS A 327 -5.63 -24.92 18.73
N ASP A 328 -5.64 -25.83 17.77
CA ASP A 328 -5.69 -27.26 18.05
C ASP A 328 -4.47 -27.72 18.87
N SER A 329 -4.69 -28.57 19.89
CA SER A 329 -3.63 -28.97 20.84
C SER A 329 -2.50 -29.80 20.25
N HIS A 330 -2.68 -30.37 19.06
CA HIS A 330 -1.63 -31.11 18.35
C HIS A 330 -0.72 -30.19 17.51
N GLN A 331 -1.02 -28.89 17.46
CA GLN A 331 -0.24 -27.87 16.78
C GLN A 331 0.43 -26.92 17.79
N ASN A 332 1.39 -26.15 17.30
CA ASN A 332 2.05 -25.06 18.00
C ASN A 332 1.59 -23.72 17.40
N ALA A 333 1.39 -22.72 18.26
CA ALA A 333 1.29 -21.34 17.84
C ALA A 333 2.65 -20.67 17.96
N LEU A 334 3.02 -19.89 16.95
CA LEU A 334 4.26 -19.11 16.90
C LEU A 334 3.92 -17.63 16.77
N SER A 335 4.70 -16.74 17.38
CA SER A 335 4.54 -15.29 17.24
C SER A 335 5.87 -14.54 17.47
N ASN A 336 5.82 -13.21 17.46
CA ASN A 336 6.96 -12.30 17.62
C ASN A 336 7.75 -12.54 18.92
N MET A 337 7.02 -12.71 20.03
CA MET A 337 7.58 -12.81 21.38
C MET A 337 7.56 -14.25 21.88
N PRO A 338 8.40 -14.61 22.88
CA PRO A 338 8.35 -15.93 23.50
C PRO A 338 6.98 -16.24 24.11
N GLU A 339 6.65 -17.53 24.20
CA GLU A 339 5.48 -18.02 24.91
C GLU A 339 5.56 -17.62 26.40
N MET A 340 4.50 -16.99 26.91
CA MET A 340 4.33 -16.67 28.33
C MET A 340 3.63 -17.80 29.07
N GLU A 341 2.55 -18.32 28.48
CA GLU A 341 1.67 -19.29 29.09
C GLU A 341 1.04 -20.17 28.01
N LYS A 342 0.85 -21.46 28.32
CA LYS A 342 0.16 -22.43 27.48
C LYS A 342 -0.84 -23.21 28.32
N GLU A 343 -2.11 -23.02 28.03
CA GLU A 343 -3.23 -23.55 28.81
C GLU A 343 -4.09 -24.47 27.92
N PRO A 344 -4.20 -25.77 28.24
CA PRO A 344 -5.17 -26.64 27.58
C PRO A 344 -6.61 -26.19 27.86
N LEU A 345 -7.43 -26.11 26.81
CA LEU A 345 -8.86 -25.81 26.90
C LEU A 345 -9.70 -27.08 26.64
N GLU A 346 -11.02 -26.96 26.81
CA GLU A 346 -11.95 -28.01 26.41
C GLU A 346 -11.90 -28.28 24.88
N ASN A 347 -12.45 -29.41 24.44
CA ASN A 347 -12.60 -29.78 23.02
C ASN A 347 -11.29 -29.93 22.22
N GLY A 348 -10.17 -30.21 22.89
CA GLY A 348 -8.89 -30.46 22.21
C GLY A 348 -8.21 -29.20 21.67
N LEU A 349 -8.55 -28.04 22.24
CA LEU A 349 -7.91 -26.76 21.97
C LEU A 349 -6.86 -26.43 23.03
N THR A 350 -5.92 -25.57 22.66
CA THR A 350 -4.91 -24.98 23.54
C THR A 350 -4.89 -23.47 23.33
N LYS A 351 -4.83 -22.72 24.42
CA LYS A 351 -4.61 -21.29 24.44
C LYS A 351 -3.13 -21.02 24.70
N THR A 352 -2.47 -20.37 23.75
CA THR A 352 -1.08 -19.95 23.90
C THR A 352 -1.04 -18.43 23.98
N VAL A 353 -0.53 -17.91 25.10
CA VAL A 353 -0.35 -16.48 25.37
C VAL A 353 1.13 -16.14 25.18
N PHE A 354 1.42 -15.11 24.39
CA PHE A 354 2.79 -14.63 24.17
C PHE A 354 3.13 -13.45 25.10
N LEU A 355 4.42 -13.27 25.39
CA LEU A 355 4.91 -12.09 26.09
C LEU A 355 4.53 -10.81 25.32
N GLU A 356 4.28 -9.72 26.05
CA GLU A 356 3.98 -8.43 25.43
C GLU A 356 5.20 -7.92 24.63
N SER A 357 4.94 -7.46 23.41
CA SER A 357 5.99 -6.93 22.52
C SER A 357 6.53 -5.58 23.00
N THR A 358 7.70 -5.22 22.50
CA THR A 358 8.10 -3.81 22.45
C THR A 358 7.17 -3.00 21.52
N THR A 359 7.31 -1.69 21.53
CA THR A 359 6.57 -0.78 20.65
C THR A 359 6.97 -1.01 19.19
N MET A 360 6.05 -1.48 18.35
CA MET A 360 6.27 -1.81 16.94
C MET A 360 5.06 -1.45 16.06
N SER A 361 5.25 -1.46 14.74
CA SER A 361 4.20 -1.18 13.76
C SER A 361 3.32 -2.41 13.53
N THR A 362 2.05 -2.20 13.17
CA THR A 362 1.06 -3.28 12.94
C THR A 362 1.51 -4.32 11.92
N TYR A 363 2.19 -3.89 10.85
CA TYR A 363 2.62 -4.78 9.76
C TYR A 363 3.68 -5.82 10.19
N LEU A 364 4.33 -5.62 11.33
CA LEU A 364 5.35 -6.52 11.89
C LEU A 364 4.77 -7.59 12.81
N LEU A 365 3.50 -7.46 13.22
CA LEU A 365 2.85 -8.51 14.01
C LEU A 365 2.77 -9.78 13.15
N PHE A 366 3.10 -10.91 13.75
CA PHE A 366 3.07 -12.21 13.11
C PHE A 366 2.48 -13.25 14.04
N PHE A 367 1.70 -14.15 13.45
CA PHE A 367 1.51 -15.48 14.01
C PHE A 367 1.47 -16.55 12.93
N ALA A 368 1.80 -17.76 13.36
CA ALA A 368 1.57 -18.98 12.63
C ALA A 368 0.99 -20.06 13.53
N VAL A 369 0.22 -20.98 12.95
CA VAL A 369 -0.25 -22.20 13.63
C VAL A 369 0.17 -23.38 12.77
N SER A 370 1.02 -24.24 13.33
CA SER A 370 1.64 -25.35 12.61
C SER A 370 2.02 -26.48 13.55
N ASP A 371 2.20 -27.67 13.00
CA ASP A 371 2.84 -28.81 13.62
C ASP A 371 4.35 -28.87 13.30
N PHE A 372 4.97 -27.72 12.99
CA PHE A 372 6.39 -27.67 12.69
C PHE A 372 7.23 -27.99 13.93
N GLU A 373 8.36 -28.64 13.67
CA GLU A 373 9.41 -28.83 14.65
C GLU A 373 10.50 -27.78 14.45
N TYR A 374 11.46 -27.71 15.37
CA TYR A 374 12.53 -26.73 15.31
C TYR A 374 13.91 -27.32 15.58
N ILE A 375 14.92 -26.64 15.04
CA ILE A 375 16.30 -26.69 15.52
C ILE A 375 16.60 -25.39 16.26
N GLU A 376 17.48 -25.45 17.26
CA GLU A 376 17.76 -24.31 18.13
C GLU A 376 19.24 -23.94 18.18
N ALA A 377 19.51 -22.66 18.41
CA ALA A 377 20.81 -22.14 18.80
C ALA A 377 20.63 -21.01 19.81
N TYR A 378 21.67 -20.76 20.60
CA TYR A 378 21.72 -19.69 21.58
C TYR A 378 22.81 -18.71 21.20
N TYR A 379 22.48 -17.42 21.28
CA TYR A 379 23.43 -16.34 21.02
C TYR A 379 23.47 -15.40 22.23
N LYS A 380 24.69 -15.03 22.65
CA LYS A 380 24.89 -14.09 23.75
C LYS A 380 26.06 -13.17 23.44
N GLU A 381 25.74 -11.95 23.03
CA GLU A 381 26.71 -10.88 22.90
C GLU A 381 26.01 -9.54 23.19
N LYS A 382 26.71 -8.62 23.86
CA LYS A 382 26.24 -7.29 24.30
C LYS A 382 25.02 -7.21 25.25
N LEU A 383 24.09 -8.17 25.25
CA LEU A 383 22.94 -8.23 26.15
C LEU A 383 23.21 -9.01 27.45
N THR A 384 22.44 -8.70 28.49
CA THR A 384 22.46 -9.42 29.78
C THR A 384 21.80 -10.80 29.71
N TYR A 385 20.99 -11.07 28.69
CA TYR A 385 20.21 -12.29 28.52
C TYR A 385 20.60 -13.01 27.21
N GLU A 386 20.40 -14.32 27.15
CA GLU A 386 20.61 -15.13 25.95
C GLU A 386 19.47 -14.90 24.95
N ILE A 387 19.82 -14.78 23.67
CA ILE A 387 18.87 -14.74 22.56
C ILE A 387 18.69 -16.16 22.06
N LEU A 388 17.46 -16.66 22.07
CA LEU A 388 17.08 -17.95 21.51
C LEU A 388 16.77 -17.80 20.02
N LEU A 389 17.34 -18.67 19.18
CA LEU A 389 17.05 -18.73 17.75
C LEU A 389 16.45 -20.08 17.43
N LEU A 390 15.17 -20.11 17.03
CA LEU A 390 14.51 -21.33 16.59
C LEU A 390 14.28 -21.28 15.08
N THR A 391 14.63 -22.33 14.36
CA THR A 391 14.24 -22.49 12.95
C THR A 391 13.17 -23.54 12.82
N PHE A 392 11.93 -23.10 12.60
CA PHE A 392 10.74 -23.92 12.45
C PHE A 392 10.54 -24.40 11.02
N LEU A 393 10.38 -25.71 10.87
CA LEU A 393 10.05 -26.36 9.60
C LEU A 393 9.32 -27.69 9.85
N HIS A 394 8.55 -28.13 8.86
CA HIS A 394 7.98 -29.47 8.91
C HIS A 394 9.11 -30.53 8.85
N ARG A 395 9.17 -31.45 9.82
CA ARG A 395 10.25 -32.45 9.91
C ARG A 395 9.97 -33.64 9.00
N ARG A 396 11.02 -34.10 8.31
CA ARG A 396 11.09 -35.41 7.63
C ARG A 396 11.75 -36.42 8.59
N PHE A 397 10.97 -37.25 9.27
CA PHE A 397 11.44 -38.56 9.74
C PHE A 397 10.65 -39.63 8.97
N GLU A 398 11.21 -40.73 8.45
CA GLU A 398 12.34 -41.55 8.89
C GLU A 398 12.90 -42.43 7.73
N PHE A 399 14.15 -42.88 7.88
CA PHE A 399 14.81 -44.00 7.18
C PHE A 399 14.74 -44.08 5.64
N SER A 400 15.24 -43.05 4.95
CA SER A 400 15.95 -43.16 3.65
C SER A 400 16.31 -41.82 3.00
N LEU A 401 15.93 -40.67 3.58
CA LEU A 401 16.25 -39.34 3.05
C LEU A 401 16.60 -38.34 4.18
N PRO A 402 17.89 -38.02 4.42
CA PRO A 402 18.36 -37.02 5.39
C PRO A 402 18.23 -35.54 4.94
N ASP A 403 17.30 -35.22 4.04
CA ASP A 403 17.57 -34.15 3.06
C ASP A 403 17.34 -32.68 3.47
N ARG A 404 16.81 -32.31 4.65
CA ARG A 404 16.51 -30.88 4.96
C ARG A 404 17.03 -30.34 6.29
N LEU A 405 17.41 -31.21 7.22
CA LEU A 405 18.01 -30.75 8.49
C LEU A 405 19.36 -30.05 8.25
N PRO A 406 20.28 -30.59 7.43
CA PRO A 406 21.49 -29.85 7.06
C PRO A 406 21.19 -28.52 6.37
N GLU A 407 20.13 -28.49 5.53
CA GLU A 407 19.71 -27.27 4.83
C GLU A 407 19.24 -26.16 5.78
N ALA A 408 18.45 -26.51 6.78
CA ALA A 408 18.00 -25.57 7.81
C ALA A 408 19.15 -25.17 8.75
N GLN A 409 20.06 -26.10 9.05
CA GLN A 409 21.22 -25.84 9.91
C GLN A 409 22.14 -24.78 9.32
N HIS A 410 22.34 -24.77 8.00
CA HIS A 410 23.08 -23.71 7.33
C HIS A 410 22.47 -22.32 7.62
N GLY A 411 21.16 -22.17 7.41
CA GLY A 411 20.47 -20.91 7.66
C GLY A 411 20.50 -20.47 9.13
N LEU A 412 20.35 -21.41 10.07
CA LEU A 412 20.47 -21.13 11.51
C LEU A 412 21.88 -20.63 11.88
N ASN A 413 22.92 -21.32 11.41
CA ASN A 413 24.31 -20.94 11.66
C ASN A 413 24.64 -19.57 11.05
N LEU A 414 24.18 -19.32 9.83
CA LEU A 414 24.36 -18.04 9.16
C LEU A 414 23.66 -16.92 9.94
N THR A 415 22.41 -17.14 10.38
CA THR A 415 21.64 -16.19 11.18
C THR A 415 22.39 -15.77 12.44
N LEU A 416 22.97 -16.72 13.18
CA LEU A 416 23.77 -16.45 14.38
C LEU A 416 24.98 -15.54 14.07
N ASN A 417 25.73 -15.86 13.00
CA ASN A 417 26.91 -15.09 12.61
C ASN A 417 26.55 -13.68 12.10
N LEU A 418 25.44 -13.56 11.36
CA LEU A 418 24.95 -12.29 10.85
C LEU A 418 24.47 -11.38 11.99
N LEU A 419 23.72 -11.93 12.95
CA LEU A 419 23.22 -11.18 14.11
C LEU A 419 24.39 -10.54 14.86
N LYS A 420 25.44 -11.32 15.13
CA LYS A 420 26.70 -10.83 15.69
C LYS A 420 27.33 -9.71 14.88
N SER A 421 27.52 -9.97 13.59
CA SER A 421 28.19 -9.02 12.71
C SER A 421 27.45 -7.69 12.64
N PHE A 422 26.11 -7.71 12.65
CA PHE A 422 25.30 -6.50 12.60
C PHE A 422 25.23 -5.76 13.94
N GLU A 423 25.17 -6.46 15.08
CA GLU A 423 25.31 -5.82 16.40
C GLU A 423 26.64 -5.07 16.55
N GLU A 424 27.73 -5.67 16.07
CA GLU A 424 29.06 -5.04 16.03
C GLU A 424 29.08 -3.86 15.06
N TYR A 425 28.57 -4.05 13.84
CA TYR A 425 28.60 -3.04 12.78
C TYR A 425 27.76 -1.81 13.15
N PHE A 426 26.54 -1.99 13.66
CA PHE A 426 25.65 -0.88 14.03
C PHE A 426 25.96 -0.28 15.40
N ASP A 427 26.69 -1.01 16.24
CA ASP A 427 26.88 -0.64 17.65
C ASP A 427 25.55 -0.38 18.37
N VAL A 428 24.57 -1.24 18.08
CA VAL A 428 23.24 -1.27 18.69
C VAL A 428 22.86 -2.75 18.84
N PRO A 429 22.57 -3.23 20.06
CA PRO A 429 22.19 -4.63 20.24
C PRO A 429 20.83 -4.92 19.62
N TYR A 430 20.60 -6.18 19.27
CA TYR A 430 19.27 -6.68 18.95
C TYR A 430 18.35 -6.53 20.17
N SER A 431 17.07 -6.25 19.93
CA SER A 431 16.19 -5.72 21.00
C SER A 431 15.30 -6.76 21.66
N LEU A 432 15.18 -7.98 21.11
CA LEU A 432 14.23 -9.00 21.59
C LEU A 432 14.96 -10.22 22.16
N PRO A 433 14.31 -11.00 23.04
CA PRO A 433 14.91 -12.20 23.65
C PRO A 433 14.98 -13.40 22.70
N LYS A 434 14.39 -13.32 21.50
CA LYS A 434 14.46 -14.37 20.49
C LYS A 434 14.47 -13.80 19.07
N LEU A 435 14.97 -14.60 18.14
CA LEU A 435 14.85 -14.35 16.71
C LEU A 435 14.67 -15.68 15.98
N ASP A 436 13.42 -15.99 15.69
CA ASP A 436 13.06 -17.24 15.02
C ASP A 436 13.09 -17.09 13.50
N SER A 437 13.18 -18.22 12.81
CA SER A 437 12.93 -18.35 11.38
C SER A 437 11.82 -19.38 11.17
N VAL A 438 10.79 -19.05 10.39
CA VAL A 438 9.71 -19.99 10.05
C VAL A 438 9.66 -20.22 8.55
N ILE A 439 9.84 -21.48 8.14
CA ILE A 439 10.01 -21.85 6.74
C ILE A 439 8.70 -22.44 6.21
N ILE A 440 8.05 -21.72 5.30
CA ILE A 440 6.71 -22.03 4.80
C ILE A 440 6.77 -22.42 3.32
N GLU A 441 6.22 -23.59 2.99
CA GLU A 441 6.10 -24.02 1.59
C GLU A 441 5.10 -23.15 0.83
N ASN A 442 5.52 -22.67 -0.35
CA ASN A 442 4.71 -21.79 -1.21
C ASN A 442 4.23 -20.51 -0.49
N TYR A 443 5.03 -20.00 0.46
CA TYR A 443 4.80 -18.67 1.02
C TYR A 443 4.73 -17.62 -0.09
N THR A 444 3.78 -16.72 0.00
CA THR A 444 3.40 -15.79 -1.08
C THR A 444 4.46 -14.71 -1.32
N VAL A 445 5.31 -14.44 -0.34
CA VAL A 445 6.48 -13.57 -0.46
C VAL A 445 7.78 -14.36 -0.30
N PRO A 446 8.93 -13.86 -0.80
CA PRO A 446 10.22 -14.52 -0.65
C PRO A 446 10.61 -14.73 0.82
N ALA A 447 10.47 -13.67 1.61
CA ALA A 447 10.65 -13.62 3.05
C ALA A 447 9.94 -12.37 3.60
N MET A 448 9.83 -12.24 4.92
CA MET A 448 9.29 -11.04 5.60
C MET A 448 9.89 -10.91 7.01
N GLU A 449 10.31 -9.71 7.37
CA GLU A 449 11.17 -9.41 8.51
C GLU A 449 10.47 -9.36 9.88
N HIS A 450 9.33 -10.05 10.08
CA HIS A 450 8.53 -9.86 11.30
C HIS A 450 9.37 -9.92 12.58
N TRP A 451 9.16 -8.96 13.47
CA TRP A 451 10.13 -8.70 14.54
C TRP A 451 10.17 -9.86 15.53
N GLY A 452 11.30 -10.55 15.65
CA GLY A 452 11.45 -11.74 16.50
C GLY A 452 11.06 -13.07 15.87
N ILE A 453 10.56 -13.07 14.63
CA ILE A 453 10.28 -14.27 13.84
C ILE A 453 10.22 -13.96 12.34
N ILE A 454 11.26 -14.30 11.60
CA ILE A 454 11.33 -14.03 10.16
C ILE A 454 10.68 -15.18 9.41
N SER A 455 9.75 -14.88 8.50
CA SER A 455 9.11 -15.89 7.67
C SER A 455 9.84 -16.01 6.34
N TYR A 456 9.99 -17.24 5.84
CA TYR A 456 10.69 -17.52 4.59
C TYR A 456 9.89 -18.47 3.72
N ASN A 457 9.89 -18.21 2.41
CA ASN A 457 9.61 -19.27 1.45
C ASN A 457 10.74 -20.31 1.50
N THR A 458 10.44 -21.61 1.42
CA THR A 458 11.47 -22.67 1.40
C THR A 458 12.59 -22.42 0.40
N LYS A 459 12.27 -21.87 -0.78
CA LYS A 459 13.24 -21.51 -1.82
C LYS A 459 14.14 -20.33 -1.45
N ARG A 460 14.02 -19.72 -0.26
CA ARG A 460 14.81 -18.55 0.14
C ARG A 460 15.57 -18.74 1.44
N PHE A 461 15.47 -19.92 2.05
CA PHE A 461 16.20 -20.26 3.28
C PHE A 461 16.95 -21.59 3.18
N LEU A 462 16.35 -22.61 2.56
CA LEU A 462 16.91 -23.96 2.55
C LEU A 462 17.97 -24.12 1.45
N VAL A 463 19.21 -24.49 1.84
CA VAL A 463 20.33 -24.84 0.95
C VAL A 463 21.17 -25.97 1.52
N ASP A 464 21.43 -27.01 0.72
CA ASP A 464 22.43 -28.03 1.06
C ASP A 464 23.79 -27.61 0.52
N GLU A 465 24.80 -27.45 1.38
CA GLU A 465 26.16 -27.03 0.98
C GLU A 465 26.85 -28.00 0.00
N ASN A 466 26.48 -29.29 0.02
CA ASN A 466 27.11 -30.31 -0.83
C ASN A 466 26.46 -30.42 -2.22
N TYR A 467 25.18 -30.03 -2.34
CA TYR A 467 24.41 -30.24 -3.57
C TYR A 467 23.90 -28.94 -4.21
N SER A 468 23.79 -27.86 -3.45
CA SER A 468 23.34 -26.57 -3.96
C SER A 468 24.44 -25.94 -4.81
N THR A 469 24.04 -25.34 -5.93
CA THR A 469 24.98 -24.54 -6.72
C THR A 469 25.48 -23.35 -5.91
N TYR A 470 26.73 -22.93 -6.13
CA TYR A 470 27.30 -21.75 -5.49
C TYR A 470 26.42 -20.48 -5.61
N LYS A 471 25.86 -20.25 -6.80
CA LYS A 471 24.92 -19.15 -7.05
C LYS A 471 23.68 -19.22 -6.16
N ARG A 472 23.15 -20.43 -5.94
CA ARG A 472 21.96 -20.68 -5.10
C ARG A 472 22.24 -20.34 -3.63
N MET A 473 23.42 -20.69 -3.12
CA MET A 473 23.84 -20.35 -1.76
C MET A 473 23.89 -18.83 -1.58
N ILE A 474 24.58 -18.10 -2.46
CA ILE A 474 24.64 -16.63 -2.42
C ILE A 474 23.24 -15.99 -2.44
N GLU A 475 22.32 -16.52 -3.26
CA GLU A 475 20.96 -15.99 -3.34
C GLU A 475 20.14 -16.21 -2.06
N VAL A 476 20.37 -17.30 -1.32
CA VAL A 476 19.73 -17.53 -0.01
C VAL A 476 20.35 -16.67 1.06
N ASP A 477 21.68 -16.66 1.15
CA ASP A 477 22.39 -15.97 2.21
C ASP A 477 22.16 -14.46 2.14
N ARG A 478 22.01 -13.91 0.93
CA ARG A 478 21.58 -12.52 0.72
C ARG A 478 20.20 -12.25 1.31
N VAL A 479 19.23 -13.13 1.10
CA VAL A 479 17.88 -12.94 1.65
C VAL A 479 17.91 -13.04 3.17
N ILE A 480 18.57 -14.05 3.73
CA ILE A 480 18.73 -14.16 5.19
C ILE A 480 19.39 -12.89 5.74
N ALA A 481 20.49 -12.41 5.14
CA ALA A 481 21.13 -11.18 5.57
C ALA A 481 20.25 -9.93 5.43
N HIS A 482 19.43 -9.84 4.37
CA HIS A 482 18.49 -8.74 4.16
C HIS A 482 17.46 -8.68 5.31
N GLU A 483 16.81 -9.79 5.64
CA GLU A 483 15.80 -9.86 6.71
C GLU A 483 16.39 -9.60 8.11
N ILE A 484 17.65 -9.97 8.34
CA ILE A 484 18.33 -9.69 9.61
C ILE A 484 18.67 -8.19 9.73
N VAL A 485 19.03 -7.50 8.64
CA VAL A 485 19.23 -6.03 8.67
C VAL A 485 17.95 -5.31 9.04
N HIS A 486 16.80 -5.81 8.58
CA HIS A 486 15.50 -5.21 8.90
C HIS A 486 15.17 -5.17 10.40
N GLN A 487 15.79 -6.04 11.22
CA GLN A 487 15.67 -5.99 12.67
C GLN A 487 16.11 -4.63 13.25
N TRP A 488 17.00 -3.90 12.55
CA TRP A 488 17.36 -2.52 12.86
C TRP A 488 16.65 -1.50 11.95
N PHE A 489 16.64 -1.73 10.63
CA PHE A 489 16.09 -0.82 9.62
C PHE A 489 14.78 -1.34 9.04
N GLY A 490 13.67 -0.95 9.64
CA GLY A 490 12.34 -1.49 9.39
C GLY A 490 11.63 -1.72 10.71
N ASN A 491 12.28 -2.45 11.63
CA ASN A 491 11.69 -2.85 12.91
C ASN A 491 12.00 -1.85 14.03
N LEU A 492 13.26 -1.81 14.46
CA LEU A 492 13.71 -0.89 15.52
C LEU A 492 13.47 0.56 15.14
N VAL A 493 13.84 0.94 13.91
CA VAL A 493 13.54 2.23 13.32
C VAL A 493 12.74 2.02 12.04
N THR A 494 11.50 2.49 12.02
CA THR A 494 10.58 2.33 10.89
C THR A 494 10.44 3.66 10.16
N MET A 495 10.17 3.66 8.86
CA MET A 495 9.78 4.88 8.17
C MET A 495 8.48 5.47 8.77
N LYS A 496 8.32 6.80 8.75
CA LYS A 496 7.06 7.46 9.18
C LYS A 496 5.90 7.09 8.27
N TRP A 497 6.17 6.95 6.99
CA TRP A 497 5.19 6.57 5.98
C TRP A 497 5.88 5.93 4.77
N TRP A 498 5.11 5.20 3.98
CA TRP A 498 5.58 4.40 2.84
C TRP A 498 6.27 5.19 1.72
N ASN A 499 6.17 6.53 1.72
CA ASN A 499 6.95 7.38 0.80
C ASN A 499 8.47 7.27 1.02
N ASP A 500 8.88 6.89 2.24
CA ASP A 500 10.28 6.72 2.63
C ASP A 500 10.66 5.24 2.81
N LEU A 501 9.96 4.30 2.12
CA LEU A 501 10.23 2.84 2.19
C LEU A 501 11.70 2.48 1.93
N TRP A 502 12.40 3.26 1.10
CA TRP A 502 13.83 3.09 0.82
C TRP A 502 14.73 3.15 2.07
N LEU A 503 14.28 3.79 3.16
CA LEU A 503 14.99 3.79 4.44
C LEU A 503 15.02 2.40 5.09
N SER A 504 14.06 1.54 4.78
CA SER A 504 14.10 0.13 5.18
C SER A 504 14.80 -0.68 4.07
N GLU A 505 14.23 -0.66 2.87
CA GLU A 505 14.59 -1.60 1.81
C GLU A 505 15.91 -1.31 1.12
N GLY A 506 16.21 -0.03 0.90
CA GLY A 506 17.48 0.40 0.31
C GLY A 506 18.66 0.16 1.27
N LEU A 507 18.45 0.36 2.59
CA LEU A 507 19.47 0.08 3.60
C LEU A 507 19.72 -1.42 3.77
N ALA A 508 18.66 -2.23 3.87
CA ALA A 508 18.77 -3.69 3.91
C ALA A 508 19.51 -4.24 2.68
N THR A 509 19.12 -3.80 1.48
CA THR A 509 19.75 -4.20 0.21
C THR A 509 21.24 -3.85 0.14
N LEU A 510 21.67 -2.71 0.72
CA LEU A 510 23.07 -2.31 0.75
C LEU A 510 23.88 -3.09 1.81
N ILE A 511 23.35 -3.17 3.03
CA ILE A 511 24.12 -3.60 4.20
C ILE A 511 24.24 -5.12 4.26
N MET A 512 23.32 -5.89 3.67
CA MET A 512 23.35 -7.36 3.65
C MET A 512 24.69 -7.93 3.18
N TYR A 513 25.39 -7.22 2.29
CA TYR A 513 26.68 -7.66 1.73
C TYR A 513 27.87 -7.59 2.69
N ILE A 514 27.80 -6.75 3.73
CA ILE A 514 28.95 -6.45 4.59
C ILE A 514 29.51 -7.70 5.25
N PRO A 515 28.71 -8.48 6.03
CA PRO A 515 29.22 -9.72 6.61
C PRO A 515 29.41 -10.81 5.55
N LEU A 516 28.60 -10.84 4.49
CA LEU A 516 28.66 -11.91 3.50
C LEU A 516 29.99 -11.96 2.73
N LYS A 517 30.73 -10.85 2.64
CA LYS A 517 32.07 -10.79 2.02
C LYS A 517 33.07 -11.78 2.62
N GLN A 518 32.87 -12.22 3.86
CA GLN A 518 33.72 -13.23 4.48
C GLN A 518 33.50 -14.65 3.92
N TYR A 519 32.32 -14.92 3.37
CA TYR A 519 31.96 -16.21 2.78
C TYR A 519 32.11 -16.21 1.26
N TYR A 520 31.93 -15.04 0.63
CA TYR A 520 31.89 -14.88 -0.83
C TYR A 520 32.79 -13.74 -1.26
N THR A 521 33.91 -14.04 -1.90
CA THR A 521 34.94 -13.03 -2.25
C THR A 521 34.52 -12.12 -3.41
N GLU A 522 33.57 -12.55 -4.23
CA GLU A 522 33.13 -11.89 -5.45
C GLU A 522 31.95 -10.92 -5.27
N ILE A 523 31.43 -10.78 -4.04
CA ILE A 523 30.38 -9.80 -3.74
C ILE A 523 30.99 -8.49 -3.24
N ASP A 524 30.76 -7.38 -3.96
CA ASP A 524 31.38 -6.09 -3.62
C ASP A 524 30.39 -5.02 -3.08
N GLY A 525 29.34 -5.47 -2.39
CA GLY A 525 28.37 -4.53 -1.80
C GLY A 525 27.36 -3.92 -2.77
N VAL A 526 27.49 -4.20 -4.07
CA VAL A 526 26.55 -3.81 -5.12
C VAL A 526 26.56 -4.88 -6.21
N ASP A 527 25.38 -5.40 -6.59
CA ASP A 527 25.26 -6.25 -7.77
C ASP A 527 25.15 -5.38 -9.03
N VAL A 528 26.27 -5.22 -9.75
CA VAL A 528 26.35 -4.35 -10.95
C VAL A 528 25.23 -4.67 -11.95
N ARG A 529 24.84 -5.95 -12.11
CA ARG A 529 23.76 -6.32 -13.03
C ARG A 529 22.41 -5.79 -12.57
N LYS A 530 22.13 -5.84 -11.26
CA LYS A 530 20.92 -5.25 -10.69
C LYS A 530 20.91 -3.73 -10.84
N ILE A 531 22.05 -3.08 -10.63
CA ILE A 531 22.17 -1.64 -10.83
C ILE A 531 21.99 -1.24 -12.30
N SER A 532 22.59 -1.96 -13.24
CA SER A 532 22.35 -1.70 -14.67
C SER A 532 20.88 -1.87 -15.04
N ARG A 533 20.19 -2.86 -14.48
CA ARG A 533 18.75 -3.07 -14.70
C ARG A 533 17.90 -1.93 -14.15
N VAL A 534 18.16 -1.49 -12.91
CA VAL A 534 17.41 -0.36 -12.35
C VAL A 534 17.72 0.94 -13.10
N MET A 535 18.94 1.14 -13.60
CA MET A 535 19.25 2.28 -14.47
C MET A 535 18.42 2.28 -15.75
N CYS A 536 18.15 1.11 -16.35
CA CYS A 536 17.23 1.02 -17.50
C CYS A 536 15.80 1.43 -17.11
N VAL A 537 15.28 0.93 -15.98
CA VAL A 537 13.96 1.33 -15.47
C VAL A 537 13.92 2.83 -15.19
N ASP A 538 14.97 3.35 -14.55
CA ASP A 538 15.07 4.75 -14.13
C ASP A 538 15.35 5.73 -15.28
N SER A 539 15.81 5.22 -16.43
CA SER A 539 15.97 6.00 -17.65
C SER A 539 14.67 6.27 -18.39
N ASN A 540 13.58 5.56 -18.04
CA ASN A 540 12.28 5.76 -18.66
C ASN A 540 11.54 6.97 -18.07
N THR A 541 10.68 7.59 -18.88
CA THR A 541 9.87 8.75 -18.48
C THR A 541 8.78 8.42 -17.46
N ASP A 542 8.40 7.14 -17.34
CA ASP A 542 7.43 6.63 -16.36
C ASP A 542 8.09 6.14 -15.05
N SER A 543 9.41 6.34 -14.88
CA SER A 543 10.09 6.17 -13.59
C SER A 543 9.55 7.16 -12.55
N HIS A 544 10.04 7.04 -11.31
CA HIS A 544 9.73 7.95 -10.22
C HIS A 544 10.95 8.22 -9.33
N PRO A 545 10.93 9.30 -8.53
CA PRO A 545 11.96 9.54 -7.52
C PRO A 545 11.95 8.44 -6.44
N VAL A 546 13.09 8.23 -5.77
CA VAL A 546 13.22 7.27 -4.65
C VAL A 546 12.25 7.61 -3.51
N VAL A 547 12.07 8.91 -3.22
CA VAL A 547 11.02 9.39 -2.31
C VAL A 547 9.82 9.81 -3.15
N ARG A 548 8.69 9.10 -3.02
CA ARG A 548 7.49 9.37 -3.81
C ARG A 548 6.24 9.41 -2.92
N ASN A 549 5.31 10.30 -3.25
CA ASN A 549 4.04 10.35 -2.51
C ASN A 549 3.17 9.15 -2.87
N VAL A 550 2.81 8.36 -1.86
CA VAL A 550 1.86 7.25 -1.95
C VAL A 550 0.75 7.43 -0.92
N THR A 551 -0.48 7.11 -1.30
CA THR A 551 -1.66 7.31 -0.45
C THR A 551 -2.53 6.06 -0.37
N THR A 552 -2.79 5.39 -1.49
CA THR A 552 -3.66 4.22 -1.53
C THR A 552 -2.87 2.92 -1.30
N PRO A 553 -3.52 1.83 -0.82
CA PRO A 553 -2.87 0.54 -0.69
C PRO A 553 -2.19 0.03 -1.98
N ASN A 554 -2.76 0.32 -3.15
CA ASN A 554 -2.17 -0.06 -4.44
C ASN A 554 -0.92 0.78 -4.76
N GLU A 555 -0.93 2.08 -4.49
CA GLU A 555 0.25 2.93 -4.65
C GLU A 555 1.38 2.53 -3.70
N ILE A 556 1.04 2.16 -2.47
CA ILE A 556 1.97 1.63 -1.48
C ILE A 556 2.56 0.30 -1.96
N ALA A 557 1.72 -0.65 -2.39
CA ALA A 557 2.19 -1.93 -2.92
C ALA A 557 3.12 -1.76 -4.13
N ASN A 558 2.80 -0.81 -5.01
CA ASN A 558 3.65 -0.48 -6.15
C ASN A 558 4.96 0.19 -5.74
N ALA A 559 5.17 0.59 -4.47
CA ALA A 559 6.42 1.23 -4.02
C ALA A 559 7.50 0.20 -3.71
N PHE A 560 7.11 -1.07 -3.58
CA PHE A 560 8.00 -2.21 -3.45
C PHE A 560 8.53 -2.60 -4.84
N ASP A 561 9.39 -1.74 -5.39
CA ASP A 561 9.93 -1.86 -6.74
C ASP A 561 11.44 -1.68 -6.78
N ALA A 562 12.04 -1.86 -7.97
CA ALA A 562 13.48 -1.77 -8.10
C ALA A 562 14.06 -0.39 -7.75
N ILE A 563 13.26 0.67 -7.76
CA ILE A 563 13.72 2.01 -7.41
C ILE A 563 13.93 2.11 -5.89
N SER A 564 13.00 1.61 -5.08
CA SER A 564 13.14 1.61 -3.61
C SER A 564 14.30 0.73 -3.13
N TYR A 565 14.50 -0.44 -3.75
CA TYR A 565 15.54 -1.41 -3.36
C TYR A 565 16.89 -1.11 -4.03
N GLU A 566 16.99 -1.34 -5.35
CA GLU A 566 18.24 -1.24 -6.09
C GLU A 566 18.73 0.21 -6.26
N LYS A 567 17.88 1.18 -6.62
CA LYS A 567 18.33 2.58 -6.72
C LYS A 567 18.58 3.20 -5.34
N GLY A 568 17.72 2.91 -4.36
CA GLY A 568 17.92 3.30 -2.96
C GLY A 568 19.28 2.85 -2.42
N SER A 569 19.61 1.56 -2.57
CA SER A 569 20.92 1.02 -2.17
C SER A 569 22.09 1.61 -2.94
N ALA A 570 21.96 1.87 -4.25
CA ALA A 570 23.01 2.50 -5.05
C ALA A 570 23.34 3.93 -4.57
N VAL A 571 22.31 4.74 -4.29
CA VAL A 571 22.49 6.11 -3.76
C VAL A 571 23.15 6.06 -2.38
N LEU A 572 22.71 5.14 -1.51
CA LEU A 572 23.33 4.93 -0.21
C LEU A 572 24.78 4.44 -0.33
N LYS A 573 25.11 3.63 -1.34
CA LYS A 573 26.49 3.22 -1.62
C LYS A 573 27.37 4.41 -2.01
N MET A 574 26.86 5.31 -2.87
CA MET A 574 27.57 6.53 -3.23
C MET A 574 27.84 7.39 -2.00
N LEU A 575 26.85 7.50 -1.10
CA LEU A 575 26.99 8.20 0.17
C LEU A 575 28.01 7.52 1.08
N GLN A 576 27.97 6.18 1.21
CA GLN A 576 28.95 5.40 1.96
C GLN A 576 30.37 5.62 1.43
N HIS A 577 30.56 5.64 0.11
CA HIS A 577 31.87 5.90 -0.50
C HIS A 577 32.40 7.31 -0.17
N THR A 578 31.49 8.29 -0.15
CA THR A 578 31.82 9.69 0.15
C THR A 578 32.17 9.89 1.64
N LEU A 579 31.36 9.32 2.54
CA LEU A 579 31.48 9.51 3.99
C LEU A 579 32.43 8.51 4.67
N LYS A 580 32.76 7.39 4.02
CA LYS A 580 33.62 6.32 4.55
C LYS A 580 33.16 5.88 5.95
N ASP A 581 34.05 5.88 6.95
CA ASP A 581 33.76 5.43 8.31
C ASP A 581 32.66 6.24 9.00
N ASP A 582 32.48 7.51 8.62
CA ASP A 582 31.42 8.35 9.19
C ASP A 582 30.03 7.91 8.75
N PHE A 583 29.90 7.16 7.64
CA PHE A 583 28.64 6.53 7.26
C PHE A 583 28.16 5.56 8.34
N ARG A 584 29.04 4.65 8.80
CA ARG A 584 28.74 3.68 9.86
C ARG A 584 28.38 4.38 11.17
N LYS A 585 29.14 5.40 11.58
CA LYS A 585 28.83 6.21 12.77
C LYS A 585 27.47 6.90 12.63
N GLY A 586 27.16 7.43 11.45
CA GLY A 586 25.88 8.03 11.11
C GLY A 586 24.72 7.05 11.28
N LEU A 587 24.86 5.82 10.78
CA LEU A 587 23.87 4.75 10.96
C LEU A 587 23.67 4.41 12.44
N SER A 588 24.75 4.25 13.21
CA SER A 588 24.69 3.98 14.65
C SER A 588 23.95 5.10 15.40
N ASN A 589 24.30 6.35 15.12
CA ASN A 589 23.64 7.51 15.74
C ASN A 589 22.17 7.63 15.33
N TYR A 590 21.84 7.33 14.08
CA TYR A 590 20.47 7.28 13.59
C TYR A 590 19.64 6.23 14.33
N LEU A 591 20.14 5.00 14.44
CA LEU A 591 19.48 3.91 15.14
C LEU A 591 19.28 4.25 16.64
N LYS A 592 20.32 4.74 17.32
CA LYS A 592 20.25 5.15 18.73
C LYS A 592 19.24 6.28 18.96
N LYS A 593 19.16 7.26 18.05
CA LYS A 593 18.26 8.41 18.16
C LYS A 593 16.79 8.03 17.94
N TYR A 594 16.52 7.13 17.00
CA TYR A 594 15.17 6.79 16.56
C TYR A 594 14.70 5.41 17.01
N ALA A 595 15.46 4.71 17.87
CA ALA A 595 15.08 3.41 18.41
C ALA A 595 13.64 3.41 18.96
N PHE A 596 12.86 2.42 18.54
CA PHE A 596 11.43 2.23 18.83
C PHE A 596 10.51 3.35 18.31
N LYS A 597 11.00 4.20 17.40
CA LYS A 597 10.27 5.32 16.81
C LYS A 597 10.27 5.19 15.28
N ASN A 598 9.77 6.26 14.65
CA ASN A 598 9.79 6.42 13.21
C ASN A 598 10.74 7.55 12.79
N ALA A 599 11.27 7.44 11.58
CA ALA A 599 12.09 8.46 10.92
C ALA A 599 11.65 8.63 9.47
N GLY A 600 11.98 9.76 8.86
CA GLY A 600 11.46 10.13 7.54
C GLY A 600 11.03 11.59 7.51
N ASN A 601 10.73 12.07 6.31
CA ASN A 601 10.38 13.47 6.07
C ASN A 601 9.06 13.86 6.73
#